data_AF-A0A1N7NTY4-F1
#
_entry.id   AF-A0A1N7NTY4-F1
#
_cell.length_a   1.000
_cell.length_b   1.000
_cell.length_c   1.000
_cell.angle_alpha   90.00
_cell.angle_beta   90.00
_cell.angle_gamma   90.00
#
_symmetry.space_group_name_H-M   'P 1'
#
loop_
_entity.id
_entity.type
_entity.pdbx_description
1 polymer ?
#
loop_
_entity_poly.entity_id
_entity_poly.type
_entity_poly.pdbx_seq_one_letter_code
_entity_poly.pdbx_strand_id
1 'polypeptide(L)'
;MGVFFRNCSYKLLLSGVVMAALGSHAANAEVGETGTLTATTACEAYSSKNTKANPGNVLLEVGKAYKVSGRNATGGEWLHISVDGVETPRRWVNQSCGTLVVQAQEPASAPASGEQKAADAKPAGQKPAEPQKEPKSAADEAKKSDAPKPTFAPFFDSVAQTPVDDTPAVPTLSAFDAAILTICGPWDSTPQAKDFESALLTVFPEQLSAIQKAVGGGLTTPNAPTATFAQELTAAWFDNKAFKHVFCGEPNKKSLGGLHFEGRYLQAQRAGWAGRLDGPQCDKGEVKAPVYSVGVSFLTPDGGAEKACPKSYVHGEGALDILIHGTQALKAARNWAKPEDKSACVANISTTQGDYAALLVIKKQAVVTFYPVASPSTKERSCQ
;
A
#
# COMPACT_ATOMS: atom_id res chain seq x y z
N MET A 1 -68.32 -55.58 -16.59
CA MET A 1 -68.97 -55.76 -17.91
C MET A 1 -69.24 -54.38 -18.47
N GLY A 2 -68.71 -54.05 -19.65
CA GLY A 2 -68.83 -52.70 -20.23
C GLY A 2 -67.52 -52.21 -20.85
N VAL A 3 -67.11 -52.88 -21.93
CA VAL A 3 -66.01 -52.51 -22.81
C VAL A 3 -66.53 -51.44 -23.78
N PHE A 4 -65.79 -50.35 -24.00
CA PHE A 4 -65.77 -49.69 -25.31
C PHE A 4 -64.36 -49.21 -25.68
N PHE A 5 -64.06 -49.47 -26.94
CA PHE A 5 -62.78 -49.49 -27.64
C PHE A 5 -62.64 -48.24 -28.54
N ARG A 6 -61.41 -48.03 -29.05
CA ARG A 6 -61.02 -47.32 -30.31
C ARG A 6 -61.00 -45.78 -30.26
N ASN A 7 -60.11 -45.07 -30.94
CA ASN A 7 -58.93 -45.35 -31.76
C ASN A 7 -58.28 -44.00 -32.16
N CYS A 8 -56.98 -44.05 -32.48
CA CYS A 8 -56.31 -43.38 -33.60
C CYS A 8 -56.12 -41.84 -33.70
N SER A 9 -54.84 -41.53 -33.92
CA SER A 9 -54.28 -40.70 -35.01
C SER A 9 -53.67 -39.33 -34.66
N TYR A 10 -52.34 -39.37 -34.62
CA TYR A 10 -51.35 -38.42 -35.16
C TYR A 10 -51.87 -37.10 -35.75
N LYS A 11 -51.34 -35.99 -35.21
CA LYS A 11 -50.93 -34.83 -36.00
C LYS A 11 -49.57 -34.33 -35.51
N LEU A 12 -48.58 -34.45 -36.40
CA LEU A 12 -47.37 -33.63 -36.44
C LEU A 12 -47.78 -32.16 -36.62
N LEU A 13 -47.18 -31.22 -35.88
CA LEU A 13 -46.95 -29.84 -36.34
C LEU A 13 -45.77 -29.20 -35.57
N LEU A 14 -45.01 -28.40 -36.31
CA LEU A 14 -43.70 -27.82 -36.06
C LEU A 14 -43.66 -26.70 -34.99
N SER A 15 -42.41 -26.42 -34.57
CA SER A 15 -41.83 -25.10 -34.23
C SER A 15 -41.84 -24.62 -32.77
N GLY A 16 -40.64 -24.33 -32.27
CA GLY A 16 -40.43 -23.34 -31.20
C GLY A 16 -39.41 -23.70 -30.12
N VAL A 17 -38.16 -24.06 -30.46
CA VAL A 17 -37.08 -24.09 -29.47
C VAL A 17 -36.62 -22.65 -29.21
N VAL A 18 -37.11 -22.04 -28.13
CA VAL A 18 -36.52 -20.82 -27.56
C VAL A 18 -35.38 -21.26 -26.64
N MET A 19 -34.16 -21.19 -27.16
CA MET A 19 -32.94 -21.47 -26.42
C MET A 19 -32.66 -20.27 -25.51
N ALA A 20 -33.01 -20.39 -24.23
CA ALA A 20 -32.66 -19.40 -23.21
C ALA A 20 -31.14 -19.39 -23.02
N ALA A 21 -30.48 -18.32 -23.49
CA ALA A 21 -29.07 -18.07 -23.25
C ALA A 21 -28.85 -17.73 -21.76
N LEU A 22 -28.54 -18.75 -20.96
CA LEU A 22 -27.98 -18.57 -19.63
C LEU A 22 -26.53 -18.09 -19.81
N GLY A 23 -26.33 -16.78 -19.62
CA GLY A 23 -25.00 -16.18 -19.56
C GLY A 23 -24.22 -16.78 -18.40
N SER A 24 -23.14 -17.50 -18.74
CA SER A 24 -22.10 -17.94 -17.81
C SER A 24 -21.56 -16.72 -17.06
N HIS A 25 -21.86 -16.62 -15.78
CA HIS A 25 -21.18 -15.67 -14.92
C HIS A 25 -19.73 -16.17 -14.78
N ALA A 26 -18.78 -15.38 -15.26
CA ALA A 26 -17.37 -15.66 -15.05
C ALA A 26 -17.11 -15.77 -13.54
N ALA A 27 -16.79 -16.97 -13.08
CA ALA A 27 -16.15 -17.12 -11.78
C ALA A 27 -14.83 -16.35 -11.85
N ASN A 28 -14.67 -15.30 -11.05
CA ASN A 28 -13.41 -14.59 -10.91
C ASN A 28 -12.39 -15.59 -10.34
N ALA A 29 -11.64 -16.21 -11.25
CA ALA A 29 -10.68 -17.25 -10.95
C ALA A 29 -9.47 -16.64 -10.23
N GLU A 30 -8.90 -17.43 -9.32
CA GLU A 30 -7.58 -17.15 -8.73
C GLU A 30 -6.58 -16.84 -9.84
N VAL A 31 -5.91 -15.71 -9.72
CA VAL A 31 -4.86 -15.33 -10.67
C VAL A 31 -3.57 -15.98 -10.18
N GLY A 32 -2.91 -16.74 -11.06
CA GLY A 32 -1.59 -17.29 -10.79
C GLY A 32 -0.60 -16.16 -10.52
N GLU A 33 -0.18 -16.04 -9.27
CA GLU A 33 0.82 -15.10 -8.78
C GLU A 33 1.74 -15.89 -7.88
N THR A 34 2.99 -16.03 -8.27
CA THR A 34 3.98 -16.78 -7.49
C THR A 34 4.93 -15.81 -6.81
N GLY A 35 5.34 -16.15 -5.59
CA GLY A 35 6.18 -15.27 -4.80
C GLY A 35 6.42 -15.79 -3.39
N THR A 36 6.92 -14.91 -2.55
CA THR A 36 7.18 -15.17 -1.13
C THR A 36 6.61 -14.03 -0.30
N LEU A 37 5.83 -14.36 0.72
CA LEU A 37 5.36 -13.43 1.75
C LEU A 37 6.16 -13.66 3.02
N THR A 38 6.96 -12.68 3.44
CA THR A 38 7.60 -12.71 4.77
C THR A 38 6.69 -12.01 5.77
N ALA A 39 6.15 -12.75 6.73
CA ALA A 39 5.17 -12.22 7.68
C ALA A 39 5.81 -11.15 8.57
N THR A 40 5.18 -9.98 8.69
CA THR A 40 5.58 -8.90 9.60
C THR A 40 4.65 -8.83 10.81
N THR A 41 3.49 -9.49 10.74
CA THR A 41 2.50 -9.57 11.82
C THR A 41 1.97 -11.01 11.93
N ALA A 42 1.57 -11.42 13.13
CA ALA A 42 0.97 -12.73 13.39
C ALA A 42 -0.50 -12.79 12.93
N CYS A 43 -0.73 -12.77 11.62
CA CYS A 43 -2.07 -12.82 11.04
C CYS A 43 -2.68 -14.21 11.03
N GLU A 44 -4.02 -14.29 11.09
CA GLU A 44 -4.73 -15.54 10.86
C GLU A 44 -4.56 -16.04 9.42
N ALA A 45 -4.33 -17.35 9.29
CA ALA A 45 -4.24 -18.05 8.01
C ALA A 45 -5.51 -18.88 7.76
N TYR A 46 -6.44 -18.34 6.99
CA TYR A 46 -7.78 -18.90 6.80
C TYR A 46 -7.79 -20.03 5.76
N SER A 47 -8.55 -21.10 5.98
CA SER A 47 -8.85 -22.07 4.91
C SER A 47 -9.83 -21.49 3.88
N SER A 48 -10.64 -20.50 4.28
CA SER A 48 -11.54 -19.75 3.41
C SER A 48 -11.58 -18.29 3.82
N LYS A 49 -11.16 -17.39 2.93
CA LYS A 49 -11.24 -15.93 3.16
C LYS A 49 -12.68 -15.41 3.27
N ASN A 50 -13.63 -16.07 2.60
CA ASN A 50 -15.03 -15.58 2.53
C ASN A 50 -15.78 -15.86 3.85
N THR A 51 -15.54 -17.02 4.45
CA THR A 51 -16.17 -17.44 5.71
C THR A 51 -15.28 -17.20 6.92
N LYS A 52 -14.05 -16.72 6.71
CA LYS A 52 -13.00 -16.58 7.73
C LYS A 52 -12.79 -17.86 8.56
N ALA A 53 -12.96 -19.02 7.94
CA ALA A 53 -12.71 -20.29 8.61
C ALA A 53 -11.21 -20.48 8.83
N ASN A 54 -10.78 -20.71 10.06
CA ASN A 54 -9.38 -20.98 10.42
C ASN A 54 -9.27 -22.25 11.27
N PRO A 55 -9.46 -23.45 10.70
CA PRO A 55 -9.26 -24.70 11.43
C PRO A 55 -7.82 -24.77 11.94
N GLY A 56 -7.67 -25.07 13.23
CA GLY A 56 -6.39 -25.09 13.93
C GLY A 56 -5.90 -23.73 14.44
N ASN A 57 -6.67 -22.65 14.29
CA ASN A 57 -6.31 -21.29 14.74
C ASN A 57 -4.90 -20.87 14.29
N VAL A 58 -4.57 -21.19 13.04
CA VAL A 58 -3.23 -20.99 12.49
C VAL A 58 -2.94 -19.50 12.39
N LEU A 59 -1.83 -19.09 12.98
CA LEU A 59 -1.27 -17.74 12.86
C LEU A 59 0.05 -17.81 12.08
N LEU A 60 0.36 -16.74 11.34
CA LEU A 60 1.69 -16.58 10.78
C LEU A 60 2.71 -16.31 11.88
N GLU A 61 3.91 -16.83 11.70
CA GLU A 61 5.06 -16.56 12.55
C GLU A 61 5.77 -15.33 11.99
N VAL A 62 5.89 -14.28 12.80
CA VAL A 62 6.59 -13.04 12.41
C VAL A 62 8.03 -13.37 12.02
N GLY A 63 8.47 -12.87 10.87
CA GLY A 63 9.78 -13.13 10.27
C GLY A 63 9.85 -14.37 9.38
N LYS A 64 8.82 -15.24 9.39
CA LYS A 64 8.80 -16.45 8.56
C LYS A 64 8.33 -16.15 7.14
N ALA A 65 9.00 -16.77 6.18
CA ALA A 65 8.67 -16.70 4.77
C ALA A 65 7.69 -17.80 4.37
N TYR A 66 6.63 -17.44 3.66
CA TYR A 66 5.58 -18.32 3.16
C TYR A 66 5.52 -18.24 1.64
N LYS A 67 5.46 -19.40 0.97
CA LYS A 67 5.33 -19.45 -0.49
C LYS A 67 3.94 -18.98 -0.89
N VAL A 68 3.87 -18.01 -1.81
CA VAL A 68 2.63 -17.52 -2.43
C VAL A 68 2.40 -18.29 -3.73
N SER A 69 1.18 -18.80 -3.92
CA SER A 69 0.76 -19.58 -5.09
C SER A 69 -0.29 -18.89 -5.95
N GLY A 70 -0.91 -17.81 -5.45
CA GLY A 70 -1.92 -17.07 -6.18
C GLY A 70 -2.52 -15.92 -5.41
N ARG A 71 -3.41 -15.20 -6.08
CA ARG A 71 -4.17 -14.07 -5.54
C ARG A 71 -5.64 -14.21 -5.93
N ASN A 72 -6.53 -13.72 -5.08
CA ASN A 72 -7.97 -13.89 -5.31
C ASN A 72 -8.52 -13.17 -6.55
N ALA A 73 -7.84 -12.14 -7.02
CA ALA A 73 -8.12 -11.39 -8.24
C ALA A 73 -6.91 -10.52 -8.57
N THR A 74 -6.77 -10.04 -9.80
CA THR A 74 -5.77 -9.03 -10.16
C THR A 74 -5.90 -7.82 -9.23
N GLY A 75 -4.83 -7.49 -8.49
CA GLY A 75 -4.85 -6.41 -7.49
C GLY A 75 -5.65 -6.69 -6.21
N GLY A 76 -6.26 -7.88 -6.06
CA GLY A 76 -7.04 -8.25 -4.87
C GLY A 76 -6.17 -8.46 -3.63
N GLU A 77 -6.67 -8.18 -2.43
CA GLU A 77 -5.84 -8.13 -1.22
C GLU A 77 -5.49 -9.50 -0.61
N TRP A 78 -6.06 -10.59 -1.11
CA TRP A 78 -5.93 -11.90 -0.50
C TRP A 78 -4.93 -12.76 -1.27
N LEU A 79 -3.89 -13.18 -0.55
CA LEU A 79 -2.85 -14.05 -1.05
C LEU A 79 -3.15 -15.49 -0.67
N HIS A 80 -2.86 -16.37 -1.60
CA HIS A 80 -2.87 -17.79 -1.41
C HIS A 80 -1.47 -18.24 -0.98
N ILE A 81 -1.27 -18.70 0.26
CA ILE A 81 0.01 -19.16 0.80
C ILE A 81 0.02 -20.65 1.15
N SER A 82 1.22 -21.23 1.28
CA SER A 82 1.45 -22.56 1.85
C SER A 82 1.98 -22.45 3.27
N VAL A 83 1.34 -23.13 4.23
CA VAL A 83 1.74 -23.24 5.64
C VAL A 83 2.00 -24.70 5.95
N ASP A 84 3.20 -25.02 6.44
CA ASP A 84 3.59 -26.40 6.75
C ASP A 84 3.01 -26.87 8.09
N GLY A 85 2.78 -28.18 8.22
CA GLY A 85 2.38 -28.81 9.50
C GLY A 85 0.92 -28.59 9.92
N VAL A 86 0.05 -28.10 9.04
CA VAL A 86 -1.37 -27.89 9.32
C VAL A 86 -2.25 -28.76 8.42
N GLU A 87 -3.47 -29.09 8.90
CA GLU A 87 -4.41 -29.99 8.21
C GLU A 87 -4.74 -29.53 6.77
N THR A 88 -4.92 -28.22 6.58
CA THR A 88 -5.08 -27.62 5.25
C THR A 88 -3.88 -26.69 4.97
N PRO A 89 -2.79 -27.17 4.34
CA PRO A 89 -1.57 -26.36 4.12
C PRO A 89 -1.82 -25.11 3.30
N ARG A 90 -2.80 -25.20 2.40
CA ARG A 90 -3.22 -24.14 1.50
C ARG A 90 -4.10 -23.14 2.27
N ARG A 91 -3.59 -21.94 2.59
CA ARG A 91 -4.27 -20.89 3.38
C ARG A 91 -4.37 -19.55 2.66
N TRP A 92 -5.41 -18.80 2.96
CA TRP A 92 -5.61 -17.40 2.59
C TRP A 92 -5.12 -16.48 3.69
N VAL A 93 -4.34 -15.47 3.30
CA VAL A 93 -3.92 -14.38 4.19
C VAL A 93 -4.07 -13.04 3.48
N ASN A 94 -4.27 -11.96 4.24
CA ASN A 94 -4.24 -10.63 3.64
C ASN A 94 -2.80 -10.24 3.30
N GLN A 95 -2.58 -9.59 2.16
CA GLN A 95 -1.26 -9.12 1.74
C GLN A 95 -0.62 -8.16 2.74
N SER A 96 -1.42 -7.45 3.56
CA SER A 96 -0.92 -6.55 4.60
C SER A 96 -0.20 -7.27 5.76
N CYS A 97 -0.29 -8.59 5.83
CA CYS A 97 0.30 -9.40 6.89
C CYS A 97 1.82 -9.59 6.77
N GLY A 98 2.41 -9.13 5.68
CA GLY A 98 3.83 -9.28 5.44
C GLY A 98 4.33 -8.50 4.24
N THR A 99 5.61 -8.68 3.95
CA THR A 99 6.26 -8.14 2.76
C THR A 99 6.20 -9.18 1.65
N LEU A 100 5.54 -8.84 0.55
CA LEU A 100 5.39 -9.70 -0.62
C LEU A 100 6.49 -9.42 -1.65
N VAL A 101 7.22 -10.46 -2.02
CA VAL A 101 8.12 -10.47 -3.19
C VAL A 101 7.48 -11.34 -4.26
N VAL A 102 6.98 -10.72 -5.33
CA VAL A 102 6.41 -11.43 -6.48
C VAL A 102 7.55 -11.86 -7.39
N GLN A 103 7.54 -13.11 -7.85
CA GLN A 103 8.45 -13.57 -8.89
C GLN A 103 7.93 -13.06 -10.23
N ALA A 104 8.79 -12.36 -10.98
CA ALA A 104 8.44 -11.92 -12.33
C ALA A 104 8.10 -13.15 -13.17
N GLN A 105 6.85 -13.23 -13.61
CA GLN A 105 6.43 -14.26 -14.54
C GLN A 105 7.05 -13.89 -15.89
N GLU A 106 8.04 -14.66 -16.35
CA GLU A 106 8.52 -14.54 -17.74
C GLU A 106 7.30 -14.65 -18.67
N PRO A 107 7.19 -13.77 -19.70
CA PRO A 107 6.07 -13.82 -20.62
C PRO A 107 6.05 -15.20 -21.30
N ALA A 108 5.04 -15.99 -20.96
CA ALA A 108 4.84 -17.31 -21.54
C ALA A 108 4.70 -17.16 -23.06
N SER A 109 5.69 -17.67 -23.79
CA SER A 109 5.62 -17.89 -25.22
C SER A 109 4.46 -18.85 -25.50
N ALA A 110 3.52 -18.39 -26.32
CA ALA A 110 2.34 -19.15 -26.71
C ALA A 110 2.73 -20.43 -27.47
N PRO A 111 2.23 -21.61 -27.07
CA PRO A 111 2.17 -22.76 -27.95
C PRO A 111 0.87 -22.74 -28.76
N ALA A 112 1.04 -23.06 -30.05
CA ALA A 112 -0.04 -23.25 -31.00
C ALA A 112 -1.00 -24.38 -30.60
N SER A 113 -2.21 -24.25 -31.13
CA SER A 113 -3.34 -25.19 -31.13
C SER A 113 -2.98 -26.66 -31.32
N GLY A 114 -3.61 -27.53 -30.52
CA GLY A 114 -3.71 -28.97 -30.76
C GLY A 114 -4.87 -29.57 -29.96
N GLU A 115 -5.72 -30.32 -30.66
CA GLU A 115 -7.05 -30.82 -30.31
C GLU A 115 -7.18 -31.85 -29.16
N GLN A 116 -8.44 -32.00 -28.74
CA GLN A 116 -9.02 -32.78 -27.64
C GLN A 116 -8.74 -34.29 -27.64
N LYS A 117 -8.77 -34.91 -26.44
CA LYS A 117 -9.65 -36.08 -26.22
C LYS A 117 -10.04 -36.28 -24.74
N ALA A 118 -11.34 -36.51 -24.56
CA ALA A 118 -12.04 -36.78 -23.31
C ALA A 118 -11.85 -38.23 -22.82
N ALA A 119 -12.04 -38.44 -21.51
CA ALA A 119 -12.61 -39.68 -20.96
C ALA A 119 -13.22 -39.44 -19.57
N ASP A 120 -14.39 -40.03 -19.39
CA ASP A 120 -15.37 -39.91 -18.32
C ASP A 120 -14.95 -40.46 -16.94
N ALA A 121 -15.61 -39.97 -15.87
CA ALA A 121 -16.31 -40.81 -14.89
C ALA A 121 -17.06 -39.98 -13.82
N LYS A 122 -18.38 -40.17 -13.74
CA LYS A 122 -19.28 -39.85 -12.62
C LYS A 122 -19.69 -41.19 -11.98
N PRO A 123 -19.99 -41.29 -10.66
CA PRO A 123 -21.39 -41.18 -10.16
C PRO A 123 -21.46 -40.43 -8.79
N ALA A 124 -22.38 -39.49 -8.57
CA ALA A 124 -23.76 -39.65 -8.09
C ALA A 124 -23.92 -40.30 -6.69
N GLY A 125 -24.47 -39.53 -5.73
CA GLY A 125 -25.00 -40.03 -4.47
C GLY A 125 -25.64 -38.92 -3.60
N GLN A 126 -26.96 -38.77 -3.67
CA GLN A 126 -27.79 -37.94 -2.77
C GLN A 126 -28.25 -38.74 -1.54
N LYS A 127 -28.39 -38.08 -0.38
CA LYS A 127 -29.64 -38.14 0.43
C LYS A 127 -29.68 -37.05 1.54
N PRO A 128 -30.88 -36.65 2.03
CA PRO A 128 -31.13 -35.48 2.87
C PRO A 128 -31.45 -35.79 4.35
N ALA A 129 -31.41 -34.77 5.22
CA ALA A 129 -32.36 -34.56 6.35
C ALA A 129 -32.07 -33.24 7.14
N GLU A 130 -32.98 -32.27 7.02
CA GLU A 130 -33.77 -31.49 8.03
C GLU A 130 -33.26 -31.11 9.47
N PRO A 131 -33.94 -30.22 10.24
CA PRO A 131 -33.47 -28.84 10.53
C PRO A 131 -33.40 -28.48 12.03
N GLN A 132 -32.51 -27.59 12.49
CA GLN A 132 -32.67 -26.96 13.82
C GLN A 132 -32.16 -25.50 13.92
N LYS A 133 -33.15 -24.62 14.14
CA LYS A 133 -33.26 -23.44 15.04
C LYS A 133 -32.15 -22.39 15.15
N GLU A 134 -32.56 -21.15 14.84
CA GLU A 134 -31.98 -19.86 15.23
C GLU A 134 -31.75 -19.68 16.73
N PRO A 135 -30.86 -18.74 17.10
CA PRO A 135 -31.37 -17.58 17.86
C PRO A 135 -30.83 -16.21 17.40
N LYS A 136 -31.78 -15.30 17.16
CA LYS A 136 -31.84 -13.86 17.49
C LYS A 136 -30.63 -12.94 17.18
N SER A 137 -30.70 -12.39 15.96
CA SER A 137 -30.41 -11.02 15.52
C SER A 137 -29.74 -10.04 16.51
N ALA A 138 -28.49 -9.66 16.18
CA ALA A 138 -27.81 -8.42 16.56
C ALA A 138 -28.00 -7.32 15.48
N ALA A 139 -29.17 -7.24 14.86
CA ALA A 139 -29.50 -6.20 13.90
C ALA A 139 -30.03 -4.96 14.64
N ASP A 140 -29.12 -4.13 15.16
CA ASP A 140 -29.42 -2.70 15.35
C ASP A 140 -28.18 -1.77 15.36
N GLU A 141 -26.96 -2.27 15.18
CA GLU A 141 -25.76 -1.40 15.06
C GLU A 141 -25.06 -1.43 13.69
N ALA A 142 -25.58 -2.16 12.71
CA ALA A 142 -25.02 -2.20 11.35
C ALA A 142 -25.89 -1.38 10.37
N LYS A 143 -25.96 -0.06 10.56
CA LYS A 143 -26.56 0.83 9.57
C LYS A 143 -25.90 2.22 9.54
N LYS A 144 -24.60 2.25 9.26
CA LYS A 144 -23.96 3.42 8.61
C LYS A 144 -22.93 2.98 7.57
N SER A 145 -23.15 3.50 6.36
CA SER A 145 -22.24 3.67 5.21
C SER A 145 -22.20 2.59 4.11
N ASP A 146 -23.28 2.51 3.33
CA ASP A 146 -23.26 2.00 1.93
C ASP A 146 -22.99 3.13 0.90
N ALA A 147 -22.38 4.25 1.31
CA ALA A 147 -21.95 5.26 0.36
C ALA A 147 -20.76 4.72 -0.45
N PRO A 148 -20.77 4.79 -1.80
CA PRO A 148 -19.61 4.45 -2.60
C PRO A 148 -18.40 5.27 -2.14
N LYS A 149 -17.30 4.61 -1.80
CA LYS A 149 -16.03 5.33 -1.55
C LYS A 149 -15.69 6.14 -2.80
N PRO A 150 -15.29 7.41 -2.68
CA PRO A 150 -14.90 8.21 -3.83
C PRO A 150 -13.74 7.54 -4.56
N THR A 151 -13.87 7.40 -5.88
CA THR A 151 -12.80 6.92 -6.75
C THR A 151 -11.89 8.09 -7.06
N PHE A 152 -10.63 8.03 -6.64
CA PHE A 152 -9.64 9.05 -6.93
C PHE A 152 -8.84 8.70 -8.19
N ALA A 153 -8.36 9.71 -8.92
CA ALA A 153 -7.39 9.50 -9.99
C ALA A 153 -6.06 8.96 -9.40
N PRO A 154 -5.35 8.07 -10.09
CA PRO A 154 -4.14 7.48 -9.56
C PRO A 154 -3.01 8.52 -9.44
N PHE A 155 -2.17 8.39 -8.41
CA PHE A 155 -0.84 9.01 -8.38
C PHE A 155 0.16 8.28 -9.27
N PHE A 156 0.00 6.96 -9.39
CA PHE A 156 0.85 6.09 -10.19
C PHE A 156 0.02 5.12 -11.01
N ASP A 157 0.46 4.82 -12.22
CA ASP A 157 -0.18 3.81 -13.06
C ASP A 157 0.85 2.88 -13.73
N SER A 158 0.35 1.95 -14.54
CA SER A 158 1.14 0.99 -15.30
C SER A 158 1.34 1.42 -16.75
N VAL A 159 0.96 2.65 -17.10
CA VAL A 159 1.09 3.17 -18.46
C VAL A 159 2.46 3.83 -18.58
N ALA A 160 3.12 3.65 -19.72
CA ALA A 160 4.38 4.34 -19.97
C ALA A 160 4.10 5.84 -20.07
N GLN A 161 4.87 6.65 -19.35
CA GLN A 161 4.79 8.10 -19.41
C GLN A 161 4.83 8.60 -20.85
N THR A 162 3.93 9.53 -21.18
CA THR A 162 3.90 10.20 -22.47
C THR A 162 4.04 11.71 -22.25
N PRO A 163 4.38 12.52 -23.28
CA PRO A 163 4.40 13.98 -23.12
C PRO A 163 3.06 14.60 -22.67
N VAL A 164 1.97 13.82 -22.70
CA VAL A 164 0.62 14.21 -22.25
C VAL A 164 0.27 13.57 -20.90
N ASP A 165 0.95 12.50 -20.53
CA ASP A 165 0.74 11.74 -19.30
C ASP A 165 1.96 11.84 -18.39
N ASP A 166 1.85 12.73 -17.41
CA ASP A 166 2.84 12.98 -16.38
C ASP A 166 2.68 12.04 -15.16
N THR A 167 1.85 11.00 -15.25
CA THR A 167 1.67 10.02 -14.18
C THR A 167 2.90 9.11 -14.11
N PRO A 168 3.65 9.05 -13.00
CA PRO A 168 4.77 8.15 -12.86
C PRO A 168 4.36 6.68 -12.75
N ALA A 169 5.28 5.81 -13.13
CA ALA A 169 5.12 4.37 -12.96
C ALA A 169 5.00 4.02 -11.46
N VAL A 170 4.34 2.92 -11.14
CA VAL A 170 4.26 2.42 -9.76
C VAL A 170 5.66 2.16 -9.18
N PRO A 171 6.05 2.81 -8.07
CA PRO A 171 7.37 2.63 -7.48
C PRO A 171 7.50 1.27 -6.80
N THR A 172 8.74 0.77 -6.74
CA THR A 172 9.07 -0.43 -5.96
C THR A 172 9.44 0.00 -4.54
N LEU A 173 8.73 -0.54 -3.54
CA LEU A 173 9.01 -0.24 -2.14
C LEU A 173 9.99 -1.27 -1.56
N SER A 174 10.99 -0.79 -0.82
CA SER A 174 11.88 -1.63 -0.03
C SER A 174 11.18 -2.18 1.22
N ALA A 175 11.83 -3.13 1.90
CA ALA A 175 11.36 -3.60 3.20
C ALA A 175 11.33 -2.48 4.25
N PHE A 176 12.26 -1.53 4.17
CA PHE A 176 12.30 -0.39 5.08
C PHE A 176 11.15 0.58 4.81
N ASP A 177 10.83 0.84 3.54
CA ASP A 177 9.66 1.64 3.15
C ASP A 177 8.36 1.05 3.70
N ALA A 178 8.16 -0.26 3.54
CA ALA A 178 7.00 -0.95 4.06
C ALA A 178 6.89 -0.86 5.59
N ALA A 179 8.02 -0.91 6.31
CA ALA A 179 8.04 -0.74 7.76
C ALA A 179 7.71 0.69 8.18
N ILE A 180 8.20 1.70 7.47
CA ILE A 180 7.85 3.11 7.71
C ILE A 180 6.35 3.33 7.50
N LEU A 181 5.75 2.75 6.46
CA LEU A 181 4.30 2.79 6.24
C LEU A 181 3.51 2.07 7.35
N THR A 182 4.08 0.99 7.90
CA THR A 182 3.48 0.26 9.03
C THR A 182 3.50 1.12 10.30
N ILE A 183 4.61 1.80 10.59
CA ILE A 183 4.72 2.77 11.70
C ILE A 183 3.74 3.93 11.51
N CYS A 184 3.56 4.40 10.27
CA CYS A 184 2.56 5.44 9.96
C CYS A 184 1.12 4.98 10.22
N GLY A 185 0.81 3.71 10.01
CA GLY A 185 -0.53 3.15 10.24
C GLY A 185 -1.61 3.73 9.31
N PRO A 186 -2.90 3.63 9.69
CA PRO A 186 -4.03 4.22 8.94
C PRO A 186 -3.90 5.73 8.68
N TRP A 187 -4.75 6.29 7.80
CA TRP A 187 -4.62 7.64 7.22
C TRP A 187 -4.37 8.79 8.22
N ASP A 188 -5.09 8.83 9.34
CA ASP A 188 -4.96 9.87 10.40
C ASP A 188 -4.25 9.37 11.68
N SER A 189 -3.49 8.29 11.56
CA SER A 189 -2.79 7.72 12.73
C SER A 189 -1.62 8.61 13.17
N THR A 190 -1.22 8.45 14.43
CA THR A 190 -0.07 9.16 14.98
C THR A 190 1.02 8.15 15.35
N PRO A 191 2.15 8.14 14.61
CA PRO A 191 3.23 7.19 14.82
C PRO A 191 3.89 7.42 16.19
N GLN A 192 4.35 6.35 16.83
CA GLN A 192 5.06 6.42 18.11
C GLN A 192 6.57 6.40 17.88
N ALA A 193 7.27 7.33 18.52
CA ALA A 193 8.74 7.43 18.46
C ALA A 193 9.42 6.11 18.84
N LYS A 194 8.93 5.44 19.89
CA LYS A 194 9.46 4.15 20.36
C LYS A 194 9.37 3.03 19.32
N ASP A 195 8.34 3.04 18.46
CA ASP A 195 8.14 1.98 17.47
C ASP A 195 9.16 2.16 16.33
N PHE A 196 9.43 3.40 15.95
CA PHE A 196 10.49 3.75 15.01
C PHE A 196 11.88 3.43 15.57
N GLU A 197 12.19 3.86 16.79
CA GLU A 197 13.47 3.58 17.44
C GLU A 197 13.73 2.07 17.56
N SER A 198 12.72 1.32 18.03
CA SER A 198 12.80 -0.14 18.14
C SER A 198 12.99 -0.80 16.78
N ALA A 199 12.26 -0.37 15.74
CA ALA A 199 12.41 -0.92 14.40
C ALA A 199 13.83 -0.71 13.85
N LEU A 200 14.41 0.48 14.03
CA LEU A 200 15.79 0.76 13.63
C LEU A 200 16.81 -0.12 14.36
N LEU A 201 16.63 -0.33 15.67
CA LEU A 201 17.60 -1.09 16.47
C LEU A 201 17.52 -2.60 16.26
N THR A 202 16.32 -3.13 16.01
CA THR A 202 16.07 -4.58 16.05
C THR A 202 15.84 -5.21 14.68
N VAL A 203 15.25 -4.46 13.74
CA VAL A 203 14.86 -4.97 12.42
C VAL A 203 15.72 -4.36 11.31
N PHE A 204 16.10 -3.08 11.45
CA PHE A 204 16.80 -2.31 10.41
C PHE A 204 18.15 -1.70 10.87
N PRO A 205 19.05 -2.49 11.50
CA PRO A 205 20.33 -1.97 11.99
C PRO A 205 21.25 -1.50 10.85
N GLU A 206 21.13 -2.09 9.66
CA GLU A 206 21.90 -1.68 8.48
C GLU A 206 21.49 -0.29 7.99
N GLN A 207 20.18 0.00 7.96
CA GLN A 207 19.65 1.32 7.60
C GLN A 207 20.04 2.37 8.64
N LEU A 208 19.95 2.03 9.93
CA LEU A 208 20.43 2.90 11.01
C LEU A 208 21.92 3.23 10.83
N SER A 209 22.75 2.21 10.55
CA SER A 209 24.18 2.36 10.28
C SER A 209 24.45 3.22 9.04
N ALA A 210 23.67 3.05 7.97
CA ALA A 210 23.78 3.86 6.75
C ALA A 210 23.51 5.35 7.03
N ILE A 211 22.44 5.67 7.78
CA ILE A 211 22.13 7.03 8.21
C ILE A 211 23.27 7.58 9.08
N GLN A 212 23.75 6.79 10.05
CA GLN A 212 24.83 7.18 10.95
C GLN A 212 26.12 7.52 10.19
N LYS A 213 26.50 6.68 9.23
CA LYS A 213 27.66 6.90 8.36
C LYS A 213 27.48 8.15 7.52
N ALA A 214 26.30 8.34 6.92
CA ALA A 214 26.01 9.46 6.04
C ALA A 214 26.09 10.82 6.75
N VAL A 215 25.79 10.86 8.05
CA VAL A 215 25.92 12.07 8.86
C VAL A 215 27.26 12.18 9.59
N GLY A 216 28.23 11.29 9.33
CA GLY A 216 29.56 11.35 9.95
C GLY A 216 29.59 10.94 11.42
N GLY A 217 28.87 9.87 11.78
CA GLY A 217 29.03 9.15 13.05
C GLY A 217 28.12 9.56 14.21
N GLY A 218 27.44 10.71 14.13
CA GLY A 218 26.52 11.17 15.20
C GLY A 218 25.85 12.51 14.89
N LEU A 219 24.78 12.86 15.63
CA LEU A 219 24.05 14.12 15.44
C LEU A 219 24.39 15.15 16.51
N THR A 220 24.21 14.77 17.77
CA THR A 220 24.50 15.61 18.93
C THR A 220 25.76 15.10 19.63
N THR A 221 25.85 13.79 19.80
CA THR A 221 27.03 13.11 20.36
C THR A 221 27.99 12.73 19.22
N PRO A 222 29.24 13.24 19.20
CA PRO A 222 30.24 12.81 18.23
C PRO A 222 30.54 11.32 18.35
N ASN A 223 30.56 10.60 17.23
CA ASN A 223 30.80 9.15 17.18
C ASN A 223 29.90 8.36 18.15
N ALA A 224 28.62 8.69 18.17
CA ALA A 224 27.64 8.11 19.08
C ALA A 224 27.61 6.57 18.99
N PRO A 225 27.53 5.85 20.12
CA PRO A 225 27.14 4.44 20.09
C PRO A 225 25.81 4.26 19.36
N THR A 226 25.59 3.12 18.69
CA THR A 226 24.41 2.89 17.85
C THR A 226 23.08 3.16 18.56
N ALA A 227 22.94 2.74 19.82
CA ALA A 227 21.73 3.01 20.61
C ALA A 227 21.52 4.51 20.87
N THR A 228 22.59 5.23 21.23
CA THR A 228 22.55 6.69 21.40
C THR A 228 22.21 7.39 20.09
N PHE A 229 22.77 6.94 18.97
CA PHE A 229 22.46 7.49 17.66
C PHE A 229 20.99 7.28 17.28
N ALA A 230 20.42 6.10 17.54
CA ALA A 230 19.00 5.83 17.31
C ALA A 230 18.09 6.78 18.10
N GLN A 231 18.43 7.04 19.37
CA GLN A 231 17.70 8.00 20.22
C GLN A 231 17.78 9.43 19.67
N GLU A 232 18.98 9.88 19.29
CA GLU A 232 19.18 11.21 18.71
C GLU A 232 18.45 11.39 17.39
N LEU A 233 18.50 10.38 16.52
CA LEU A 233 17.79 10.37 15.25
C LEU A 233 16.27 10.39 15.48
N THR A 234 15.78 9.60 16.42
CA THR A 234 14.36 9.57 16.78
C THR A 234 13.91 10.95 17.29
N ALA A 235 14.63 11.56 18.23
CA ALA A 235 14.32 12.91 18.71
C ALA A 235 14.33 13.95 17.57
N ALA A 236 15.34 13.88 16.69
CA ALA A 236 15.46 14.80 15.55
C ALA A 236 14.23 14.81 14.63
N TRP A 237 13.55 13.67 14.45
CA TRP A 237 12.39 13.54 13.58
C TRP A 237 11.04 13.58 14.32
N PHE A 238 10.99 13.28 15.61
CA PHE A 238 9.73 13.20 16.37
C PHE A 238 9.45 14.42 17.26
N ASP A 239 10.45 15.18 17.69
CA ASP A 239 10.26 16.30 18.65
C ASP A 239 9.36 17.43 18.12
N ASN A 240 9.38 17.68 16.80
CA ASN A 240 8.38 18.55 16.14
C ASN A 240 7.47 17.79 15.17
N LYS A 241 7.29 16.48 15.37
CA LYS A 241 6.38 15.62 14.59
C LYS A 241 6.69 15.55 13.09
N ALA A 242 7.93 15.87 12.68
CA ALA A 242 8.33 15.81 11.28
C ALA A 242 8.15 14.42 10.68
N PHE A 243 8.34 13.35 11.45
CA PHE A 243 8.12 11.99 10.96
C PHE A 243 6.67 11.81 10.46
N LYS A 244 5.67 12.19 11.28
CA LYS A 244 4.26 12.12 10.88
C LYS A 244 4.02 13.00 9.65
N HIS A 245 4.50 14.23 9.68
CA HIS A 245 4.30 15.19 8.61
C HIS A 245 4.88 14.68 7.28
N VAL A 246 6.16 14.35 7.25
CA VAL A 246 6.90 13.97 6.05
C VAL A 246 6.45 12.60 5.53
N PHE A 247 6.42 11.57 6.38
CA PHE A 247 6.19 10.19 5.94
C PHE A 247 4.72 9.77 5.94
N CYS A 248 3.91 10.25 6.88
CA CYS A 248 2.55 9.71 7.08
C CYS A 248 1.45 10.60 6.50
N GLY A 249 1.70 11.89 6.35
CA GLY A 249 0.68 12.89 6.04
C GLY A 249 -0.24 13.17 7.24
N GLU A 250 -0.88 14.34 7.21
CA GLU A 250 -1.73 14.83 8.29
C GLU A 250 -3.08 15.31 7.73
N PRO A 251 -3.96 14.39 7.31
CA PRO A 251 -5.28 14.75 6.83
C PRO A 251 -6.11 15.32 7.98
N ASN A 252 -6.81 16.43 7.73
CA ASN A 252 -7.82 16.95 8.62
C ASN A 252 -9.05 17.39 7.80
N LYS A 253 -10.03 18.01 8.46
CA LYS A 253 -11.30 18.41 7.85
C LYS A 253 -11.20 19.42 6.70
N LYS A 254 -10.05 20.10 6.53
CA LYS A 254 -9.88 21.20 5.57
C LYS A 254 -8.54 21.21 4.84
N SER A 255 -7.56 20.45 5.31
CA SER A 255 -6.23 20.43 4.72
C SER A 255 -5.53 19.11 4.93
N LEU A 256 -4.46 18.92 4.15
CA LEU A 256 -3.54 17.80 4.26
C LEU A 256 -2.17 18.38 4.59
N GLY A 257 -1.67 18.15 5.80
CA GLY A 257 -0.30 18.47 6.17
C GLY A 257 0.67 17.45 5.59
N GLY A 258 1.86 17.91 5.18
CA GLY A 258 2.94 17.02 4.77
C GLY A 258 2.61 16.20 3.52
N LEU A 259 2.84 14.87 3.61
CA LEU A 259 2.76 13.88 2.53
C LEU A 259 3.90 14.06 1.52
N HIS A 260 5.12 13.75 1.93
CA HIS A 260 6.34 13.94 1.13
C HIS A 260 7.11 12.66 0.83
N PHE A 261 6.57 11.52 1.25
CA PHE A 261 7.14 10.20 1.01
C PHE A 261 6.33 9.47 -0.05
N GLU A 262 6.98 9.10 -1.16
CA GLU A 262 6.38 8.41 -2.30
C GLU A 262 5.58 7.16 -1.89
N GLY A 263 6.13 6.35 -0.98
CA GLY A 263 5.45 5.15 -0.50
C GLY A 263 4.09 5.45 0.14
N ARG A 264 3.90 6.62 0.76
CA ARG A 264 2.63 7.01 1.38
C ARG A 264 1.60 7.46 0.34
N TYR A 265 2.02 8.03 -0.79
CA TYR A 265 1.13 8.25 -1.93
C TYR A 265 0.61 6.91 -2.45
N LEU A 266 1.50 5.93 -2.64
CA LEU A 266 1.12 4.61 -3.17
C LEU A 266 0.17 3.88 -2.21
N GLN A 267 0.43 3.95 -0.90
CA GLN A 267 -0.45 3.39 0.11
C GLN A 267 -1.83 4.08 0.10
N ALA A 268 -1.86 5.41 0.01
CA ALA A 268 -3.11 6.18 -0.01
C ALA A 268 -3.95 5.87 -1.26
N GLN A 269 -3.32 5.74 -2.43
CA GLN A 269 -3.98 5.32 -3.66
C GLN A 269 -4.60 3.93 -3.50
N ARG A 270 -3.82 2.95 -3.04
CA ARG A 270 -4.29 1.56 -2.89
C ARG A 270 -5.42 1.43 -1.86
N ALA A 271 -5.35 2.20 -0.78
CA ALA A 271 -6.37 2.20 0.26
C ALA A 271 -7.62 3.04 -0.09
N GLY A 272 -7.58 3.78 -1.21
CA GLY A 272 -8.64 4.71 -1.60
C GLY A 272 -8.77 5.89 -0.62
N TRP A 273 -7.67 6.34 -0.02
CA TRP A 273 -7.64 7.51 0.86
C TRP A 273 -7.36 8.81 0.11
N ALA A 274 -6.60 8.75 -0.97
CA ALA A 274 -6.26 9.91 -1.75
C ALA A 274 -5.89 9.53 -3.18
N GLY A 275 -5.90 10.51 -4.05
CA GLY A 275 -5.37 10.41 -5.40
C GLY A 275 -5.11 11.77 -6.02
N ARG A 276 -4.67 11.76 -7.27
CA ARG A 276 -4.26 12.95 -7.98
C ARG A 276 -5.45 13.87 -8.24
N LEU A 277 -5.19 15.18 -8.18
CA LEU A 277 -6.12 16.21 -8.60
C LEU A 277 -5.65 16.75 -9.94
N ASP A 278 -6.28 16.31 -11.02
CA ASP A 278 -5.93 16.72 -12.38
C ASP A 278 -6.53 18.08 -12.78
N GLY A 279 -5.93 18.70 -13.79
CA GLY A 279 -6.43 19.92 -14.42
C GLY A 279 -6.06 21.22 -13.70
N PRO A 280 -6.69 22.36 -14.05
CA PRO A 280 -6.29 23.69 -13.59
C PRO A 280 -6.61 23.96 -12.10
N GLN A 281 -7.07 22.94 -11.36
CA GLN A 281 -7.47 23.05 -9.96
C GLN A 281 -6.27 23.14 -9.00
N CYS A 282 -5.05 22.95 -9.51
CA CYS A 282 -3.79 23.17 -8.81
C CYS A 282 -2.87 24.07 -9.66
N ASP A 283 -2.96 25.38 -9.48
CA ASP A 283 -2.14 26.39 -10.16
C ASP A 283 -0.65 26.36 -9.76
N LYS A 284 -0.33 25.67 -8.66
CA LYS A 284 1.03 25.51 -8.12
C LYS A 284 1.64 24.14 -8.38
N GLY A 285 1.02 23.31 -9.23
CA GLY A 285 1.58 22.03 -9.64
C GLY A 285 2.78 22.23 -10.55
N GLU A 286 3.85 21.50 -10.30
CA GLU A 286 5.08 21.54 -11.11
C GLU A 286 5.76 20.16 -11.05
N VAL A 287 5.78 19.47 -12.19
CA VAL A 287 6.51 18.22 -12.37
C VAL A 287 7.80 18.52 -13.11
N LYS A 288 8.91 18.39 -12.39
CA LYS A 288 10.27 18.50 -12.93
C LYS A 288 11.06 17.34 -12.37
N ALA A 289 11.12 16.26 -13.15
CA ALA A 289 11.77 15.02 -12.74
C ALA A 289 13.16 15.29 -12.11
N PRO A 290 13.47 14.69 -10.95
CA PRO A 290 12.69 13.64 -10.30
C PRO A 290 11.57 14.14 -9.35
N VAL A 291 11.36 15.46 -9.23
CA VAL A 291 10.36 16.05 -8.32
C VAL A 291 8.98 16.12 -8.97
N TYR A 292 7.98 15.56 -8.29
CA TYR A 292 6.58 15.62 -8.67
C TYR A 292 5.83 16.48 -7.64
N SER A 293 5.40 17.68 -8.05
CA SER A 293 4.51 18.53 -7.23
C SER A 293 3.12 18.56 -7.85
N VAL A 294 2.18 17.84 -7.24
CA VAL A 294 0.85 17.60 -7.81
C VAL A 294 -0.25 18.08 -6.86
N GLY A 295 -1.45 18.32 -7.40
CA GLY A 295 -2.63 18.47 -6.58
C GLY A 295 -3.10 17.11 -6.02
N VAL A 296 -3.68 17.11 -4.83
CA VAL A 296 -4.18 15.90 -4.16
C VAL A 296 -5.64 16.08 -3.77
N SER A 297 -6.49 15.13 -4.16
CA SER A 297 -7.81 14.92 -3.54
C SER A 297 -7.68 13.84 -2.47
N PHE A 298 -8.27 14.04 -1.30
CA PHE A 298 -8.12 13.10 -0.18
C PHE A 298 -9.40 12.99 0.67
N LEU A 299 -9.55 11.84 1.33
CA LEU A 299 -10.56 11.63 2.37
C LEU A 299 -10.15 12.32 3.66
N THR A 300 -11.08 13.09 4.22
CA THR A 300 -10.94 13.65 5.57
C THR A 300 -11.22 12.57 6.62
N PRO A 301 -10.73 12.72 7.87
CA PRO A 301 -10.95 11.71 8.91
C PRO A 301 -12.42 11.42 9.24
N ASP A 302 -13.34 12.35 8.94
CA ASP A 302 -14.79 12.18 9.10
C ASP A 302 -15.51 11.61 7.86
N GLY A 303 -14.74 11.17 6.85
CA GLY A 303 -15.26 10.53 5.64
C GLY A 303 -15.72 11.50 4.54
N GLY A 304 -15.47 12.80 4.71
CA GLY A 304 -15.60 13.79 3.64
C GLY A 304 -14.45 13.71 2.63
N ALA A 305 -14.48 14.59 1.62
CA ALA A 305 -13.43 14.72 0.63
C ALA A 305 -12.96 16.18 0.54
N GLU A 306 -11.65 16.37 0.49
CA GLU A 306 -11.01 17.69 0.42
C GLU A 306 -9.84 17.69 -0.58
N LYS A 307 -9.29 18.88 -0.85
CA LYS A 307 -8.20 19.08 -1.81
C LYS A 307 -6.99 19.76 -1.16
N ALA A 308 -5.80 19.44 -1.62
CA ALA A 308 -4.56 20.09 -1.20
C ALA A 308 -3.62 20.33 -2.39
N CYS A 309 -3.12 21.56 -2.50
CA CYS A 309 -2.34 22.03 -3.66
C CYS A 309 -1.17 22.92 -3.22
N PRO A 310 0.10 22.62 -3.61
CA PRO A 310 0.59 21.35 -4.11
C PRO A 310 1.01 20.39 -2.97
N LYS A 311 1.26 19.14 -3.34
CA LYS A 311 1.94 18.13 -2.53
C LYS A 311 3.07 17.54 -3.35
N SER A 312 4.26 17.45 -2.76
CA SER A 312 5.47 17.10 -3.49
C SER A 312 6.17 15.88 -2.92
N TYR A 313 6.71 15.05 -3.80
CA TYR A 313 7.58 13.92 -3.53
C TYR A 313 8.62 13.77 -4.64
N VAL A 314 9.63 12.95 -4.41
CA VAL A 314 10.61 12.56 -5.44
C VAL A 314 10.27 11.15 -5.91
N HIS A 315 10.15 10.95 -7.22
CA HIS A 315 9.88 9.64 -7.78
C HIS A 315 11.13 8.76 -7.71
N GLY A 316 11.01 7.61 -7.06
CA GLY A 316 12.12 6.68 -6.86
C GLY A 316 12.98 6.97 -5.62
N GLU A 317 12.57 7.91 -4.76
CA GLU A 317 13.22 8.17 -3.47
C GLU A 317 12.50 7.42 -2.32
N GLY A 318 13.22 6.54 -1.63
CA GLY A 318 12.70 5.77 -0.51
C GLY A 318 12.78 6.53 0.83
N ALA A 319 12.24 5.93 1.88
CA ALA A 319 12.27 6.50 3.22
C ALA A 319 13.68 6.60 3.79
N LEU A 320 14.58 5.67 3.41
CA LEU A 320 15.99 5.72 3.80
C LEU A 320 16.67 6.97 3.25
N ASP A 321 16.44 7.29 1.98
CA ASP A 321 17.03 8.45 1.31
C ASP A 321 16.54 9.76 1.95
N ILE A 322 15.23 9.88 2.20
CA ILE A 322 14.65 11.04 2.90
C ILE A 322 15.26 11.21 4.30
N LEU A 323 15.41 10.12 5.06
CA LEU A 323 16.05 10.17 6.38
C LEU A 323 17.52 10.58 6.27
N ILE A 324 18.27 10.07 5.30
CA ILE A 324 19.67 10.46 5.06
C ILE A 324 19.76 11.94 4.71
N HIS A 325 19.09 12.37 3.64
CA HIS A 325 19.18 13.74 3.13
C HIS A 325 18.65 14.76 4.13
N GLY A 326 17.49 14.50 4.74
CA GLY A 326 16.90 15.37 5.76
C GLY A 326 17.77 15.49 7.01
N THR A 327 18.40 14.39 7.45
CA THR A 327 19.26 14.41 8.64
C THR A 327 20.62 15.05 8.36
N GLN A 328 21.18 14.88 7.15
CA GLN A 328 22.38 15.61 6.72
C GLN A 328 22.11 17.12 6.66
N ALA A 329 20.99 17.52 6.05
CA ALA A 329 20.57 18.91 5.98
C ALA A 329 20.34 19.50 7.39
N LEU A 330 19.71 18.73 8.29
CA LEU A 330 19.58 19.10 9.70
C LEU A 330 20.94 19.35 10.31
N LYS A 331 21.86 18.38 10.23
CA LYS A 331 23.20 18.51 10.84
C LYS A 331 23.95 19.73 10.32
N ALA A 332 23.87 20.02 9.03
CA ALA A 332 24.45 21.22 8.44
C ALA A 332 23.79 22.50 8.98
N ALA A 333 22.45 22.53 9.04
CA ALA A 333 21.69 23.66 9.56
C ALA A 333 21.99 23.97 11.04
N ARG A 334 22.24 22.95 11.87
CA ARG A 334 22.59 23.12 13.29
C ARG A 334 23.90 23.91 13.51
N ASN A 335 24.77 24.01 12.50
CA ASN A 335 26.02 24.77 12.61
C ASN A 335 25.81 26.29 12.62
N TRP A 336 24.65 26.78 12.14
CA TRP A 336 24.37 28.22 12.05
C TRP A 336 23.02 28.62 12.62
N ALA A 337 22.06 27.69 12.74
CA ALA A 337 20.76 27.97 13.30
C ALA A 337 20.82 28.00 14.83
N LYS A 338 20.27 29.06 15.43
CA LYS A 338 20.17 29.15 16.88
C LYS A 338 19.11 28.18 17.41
N PRO A 339 19.32 27.51 18.55
CA PRO A 339 18.36 26.55 19.10
C PRO A 339 16.95 27.09 19.30
N GLU A 340 16.80 28.34 19.69
CA GLU A 340 15.52 29.00 19.94
C GLU A 340 14.74 29.35 18.66
N ASP A 341 15.45 29.46 17.53
CA ASP A 341 14.88 29.96 16.28
C ASP A 341 14.11 28.87 15.53
N LYS A 342 13.10 29.32 14.78
CA LYS A 342 12.58 28.58 13.64
C LYS A 342 13.37 29.00 12.41
N SER A 343 14.09 28.08 11.80
CA SER A 343 14.93 28.36 10.63
C SER A 343 14.52 27.48 9.45
N ALA A 344 14.78 27.98 8.25
CA ALA A 344 14.58 27.22 7.02
C ALA A 344 15.81 27.36 6.12
N CYS A 345 16.10 26.32 5.36
CA CYS A 345 17.18 26.32 4.38
C CYS A 345 16.87 25.35 3.24
N VAL A 346 17.54 25.56 2.10
CA VAL A 346 17.48 24.68 0.94
C VAL A 346 18.69 23.77 0.94
N ALA A 347 18.46 22.47 0.86
CA ALA A 347 19.48 21.46 0.63
C ALA A 347 19.47 21.07 -0.86
N ASN A 348 20.61 21.20 -1.52
CA ASN A 348 20.81 20.66 -2.86
C ASN A 348 21.25 19.19 -2.74
N ILE A 349 20.57 18.31 -3.46
CA ILE A 349 20.72 16.85 -3.37
C ILE A 349 21.03 16.32 -4.76
N SER A 350 22.11 15.54 -4.85
CA SER A 350 22.52 14.87 -6.08
C SER A 350 22.26 13.38 -5.96
N THR A 351 21.52 12.84 -6.91
CA THR A 351 21.18 11.41 -6.97
C THR A 351 21.49 10.85 -8.35
N THR A 352 21.46 9.54 -8.49
CA THR A 352 21.56 8.87 -9.78
C THR A 352 20.35 9.12 -10.69
N GLN A 353 19.22 9.56 -10.13
CA GLN A 353 17.98 9.88 -10.84
C GLN A 353 17.90 11.35 -11.27
N GLY A 354 18.83 12.18 -10.80
CA GLY A 354 18.91 13.61 -11.09
C GLY A 354 19.09 14.45 -9.83
N ASP A 355 19.57 15.68 -10.04
CA ASP A 355 19.72 16.66 -8.98
C ASP A 355 18.38 17.33 -8.68
N TYR A 356 18.11 17.57 -7.40
CA TYR A 356 16.96 18.34 -6.96
C TYR A 356 17.26 19.13 -5.68
N ALA A 357 16.35 20.03 -5.33
CA ALA A 357 16.43 20.80 -4.10
C ALA A 357 15.33 20.37 -3.13
N ALA A 358 15.61 20.40 -1.83
CA ALA A 358 14.64 20.18 -0.77
C ALA A 358 14.65 21.32 0.25
N LEU A 359 13.47 21.76 0.68
CA LEU A 359 13.35 22.72 1.76
C LEU A 359 13.33 21.96 3.10
N LEU A 360 14.27 22.31 3.97
CA LEU A 360 14.28 21.91 5.37
C LEU A 360 13.73 23.05 6.23
N VAL A 361 12.86 22.72 7.17
CA VAL A 361 12.47 23.63 8.27
C VAL A 361 12.82 22.96 9.59
N ILE A 362 13.49 23.70 10.46
CA ILE A 362 13.88 23.24 11.80
C ILE A 362 13.39 24.20 12.88
N LYS A 363 13.20 23.66 14.09
CA LYS A 363 12.88 24.42 15.31
C LYS A 363 13.41 23.65 16.50
N LYS A 364 14.03 24.31 17.49
CA LYS A 364 14.59 23.60 18.66
C LYS A 364 15.54 22.48 18.26
N GLN A 365 16.35 22.72 17.22
CA GLN A 365 17.31 21.77 16.68
C GLN A 365 16.70 20.45 16.16
N ALA A 366 15.38 20.35 15.96
CA ALA A 366 14.70 19.19 15.38
C ALA A 366 13.97 19.57 14.09
N VAL A 367 13.76 18.59 13.20
CA VAL A 367 13.06 18.77 11.93
C VAL A 367 11.61 19.09 12.20
N VAL A 368 11.05 20.06 11.47
CA VAL A 368 9.61 20.36 11.40
C VAL A 368 9.02 19.79 10.11
N THR A 369 9.71 19.99 8.98
CA THR A 369 9.38 19.37 7.70
C THR A 369 10.62 19.33 6.81
N PHE A 370 10.63 18.39 5.87
CA PHE A 370 11.62 18.25 4.82
C PHE A 370 10.90 17.77 3.56
N TYR A 371 10.98 18.53 2.47
CA TYR A 371 10.24 18.20 1.25
C TYR A 371 10.93 18.72 -0.02
N PRO A 372 10.79 18.00 -1.14
CA PRO A 372 11.39 18.42 -2.41
C PRO A 372 10.66 19.64 -2.99
N VAL A 373 11.41 20.50 -3.66
CA VAL A 373 10.92 21.68 -4.36
C VAL A 373 11.41 21.65 -5.81
N ALA A 374 10.47 21.71 -6.77
CA ALA A 374 10.80 21.68 -8.20
C ALA A 374 11.54 22.97 -8.63
N SER A 375 11.09 24.12 -8.10
CA SER A 375 11.68 25.44 -8.30
C SER A 375 12.00 26.11 -6.95
N PRO A 376 13.20 25.87 -6.38
CA PRO A 376 13.61 26.51 -5.13
C PRO A 376 13.73 28.03 -5.30
N SER A 377 13.31 28.80 -4.30
CA SER A 377 13.52 30.25 -4.31
C SER A 377 15.00 30.57 -4.04
N THR A 378 15.50 31.59 -4.74
CA THR A 378 16.89 32.05 -4.65
C THR A 378 17.18 32.86 -3.38
N LYS A 379 16.16 33.14 -2.57
CA LYS A 379 16.26 33.94 -1.34
C LYS A 379 16.52 33.07 -0.10
N GLU A 380 16.18 31.79 -0.16
CA GLU A 380 16.37 30.88 0.94
C GLU A 380 17.86 30.55 1.10
N ARG A 381 18.31 30.49 2.36
CA ARG A 381 19.68 30.16 2.70
C ARG A 381 19.99 28.70 2.32
N SER A 382 21.21 28.42 1.88
CA SER A 382 21.76 27.06 1.80
C SER A 382 21.80 26.39 3.18
N CYS A 383 21.49 25.09 3.26
CA CYS A 383 21.71 24.32 4.48
C CYS A 383 23.21 24.08 4.73
N GLN A 384 23.97 23.85 3.66
CA GLN A 384 25.43 23.69 3.65
C GLN A 384 26.15 25.01 3.94
#